data_AF-A0A8J6RSE6-F1
#
_entry.id   AF-A0A8J6RSE6-F1
#
_cell.length_a   1.000
_cell.length_b   1.000
_cell.length_c   1.000
_cell.angle_alpha   90.00
_cell.angle_beta   90.00
_cell.angle_gamma   90.00
#
_symmetry.space_group_name_H-M   'P 1'
#
loop_
_entity.id
_entity.type
_entity.pdbx_description
1 polymer ?
#
loop_
_entity_poly.entity_id
_entity_poly.type
_entity_poly.pdbx_seq_one_letter_code
_entity_poly.pdbx_strand_id
1 'polypeptide(L)' 'SYSPELNLIEILWRFIKYEWIEIDAYKAWETFVASVEKILREFGKTYVINFV' A
#
# COMPACT_ATOMS: atom_id res chain seq x y z
N SER A 1 -0.09 22.48 12.32
CA SER A 1 0.92 21.43 12.14
C SER A 1 0.36 20.33 11.26
N TYR A 2 1.07 19.97 10.19
CA TYR A 2 0.75 18.76 9.41
C TYR A 2 1.33 17.58 10.17
N SER A 3 0.49 16.62 10.55
CA SER A 3 0.90 15.38 11.22
C SER A 3 0.84 14.25 10.19
N PRO A 4 1.97 13.94 9.52
CA PRO A 4 2.03 12.94 8.44
C PRO A 4 1.45 11.59 8.86
N GLU A 5 1.72 11.19 10.10
CA GLU A 5 1.21 9.97 10.74
C GLU A 5 -0.33 9.88 10.90
N LEU A 6 -1.06 10.98 10.70
CA LEU A 6 -2.53 11.01 10.71
C LEU A 6 -3.14 11.15 9.31
N ASN A 7 -2.31 11.30 8.26
CA ASN A 7 -2.84 11.39 6.91
C ASN A 7 -3.21 9.99 6.40
N LEU A 8 -4.47 9.85 5.96
CA LEU A 8 -5.02 8.60 5.42
C LEU A 8 -4.17 8.03 4.28
N ILE A 9 -3.61 8.88 3.41
CA ILE A 9 -2.75 8.40 2.31
C ILE A 9 -1.44 7.83 2.81
N GLU A 10 -0.88 8.37 3.89
CA GLU A 10 0.37 7.88 4.48
C GLU A 10 0.16 6.56 5.22
N ILE A 11 -0.99 6.42 5.89
CA ILE A 11 -1.40 5.14 6.49
C ILE A 11 -1.56 4.09 5.40
N LEU A 12 -2.29 4.41 4.32
CA LEU A 12 -2.45 3.50 3.18
C LEU A 12 -1.08 3.09 2.60
N TRP A 13 -0.17 4.04 2.41
CA TRP A 13 1.16 3.76 1.89
C TRP A 13 2.00 2.88 2.83
N ARG A 14 1.82 3.01 4.14
CA ARG A 14 2.46 2.14 5.13
C ARG A 14 1.99 0.69 4.98
N PHE A 15 0.69 0.45 4.86
CA PHE A 15 0.15 -0.89 4.63
C PHE A 15 0.62 -1.48 3.29
N ILE A 16 0.61 -0.68 2.22
CA ILE A 16 1.11 -1.13 0.91
C ILE A 16 2.57 -1.59 1.02
N LYS A 17 3.44 -0.80 1.66
CA LYS A 17 4.88 -1.10 1.73
C LYS A 17 5.24 -2.27 2.63
N TYR A 18 4.57 -2.40 3.78
CA TYR A 18 5.02 -3.31 4.85
C TYR A 18 4.16 -4.57 4.96
N GLU A 19 2.89 -4.52 4.57
CA GLU A 19 1.95 -5.63 4.77
C GLU A 19 1.57 -6.31 3.46
N TRP A 20 1.41 -5.56 2.36
CA TRP A 20 0.74 -6.10 1.16
C TRP A 20 1.66 -6.36 -0.03
N ILE A 21 2.74 -5.61 -0.17
CA ILE A 21 3.65 -5.79 -1.29
C ILE A 21 4.70 -6.85 -0.95
N GLU A 22 4.84 -7.84 -1.83
CA GLU A 22 5.82 -8.90 -1.67
C GLU A 22 7.24 -8.38 -1.93
N ILE A 23 8.24 -8.97 -1.25
CA ILE A 23 9.66 -8.58 -1.42
C ILE A 23 10.11 -8.70 -2.88
N ASP A 24 9.60 -9.71 -3.60
CA ASP A 24 9.90 -9.93 -5.01
C ASP A 24 9.46 -8.79 -5.92
N ALA A 25 8.40 -8.04 -5.55
CA ALA A 25 7.93 -6.90 -6.34
C ALA A 25 8.97 -5.77 -6.40
N TYR A 26 9.87 -5.67 -5.42
CA TYR A 26 10.94 -4.66 -5.39
C TYR A 26 12.12 -4.99 -6.33
N LYS A 27 12.14 -6.15 -6.98
CA LYS A 27 13.23 -6.54 -7.88
C LYS A 27 13.34 -5.69 -9.14
N ALA A 28 12.22 -5.14 -9.62
CA ALA A 28 12.19 -4.26 -10.78
C ALA A 28 11.13 -3.15 -10.59
N TRP A 29 11.35 -2.02 -11.27
CA TRP A 29 10.40 -0.91 -11.25
C TRP A 29 9.04 -1.32 -11.81
N GLU A 30 9.03 -2.07 -12.92
CA GLU A 30 7.80 -2.52 -13.57
C GLU A 30 6.97 -3.45 -12.65
N THR A 31 7.64 -4.38 -11.96
CA THR A 31 6.97 -5.30 -11.02
C THR A 31 6.45 -4.58 -9.80
N PHE A 32 7.17 -3.55 -9.33
CA PHE A 32 6.74 -2.70 -8.22
C PHE A 32 5.48 -1.93 -8.59
N VAL A 33 5.49 -1.23 -9.72
CA VAL A 33 4.33 -0.45 -10.20
C VAL A 33 3.12 -1.36 -10.43
N ALA A 34 3.30 -2.50 -11.10
CA ALA A 34 2.21 -3.43 -11.37
C ALA A 34 1.59 -3.99 -10.07
N SER A 35 2.42 -4.27 -9.06
CA SER A 35 1.95 -4.75 -7.75
C SER A 35 1.19 -3.67 -7.00
N VAL A 36 1.70 -2.44 -6.99
CA VAL A 36 1.02 -1.29 -6.37
C VAL A 36 -0.32 -1.01 -7.06
N GLU A 37 -0.37 -1.00 -8.40
CA GLU A 37 -1.62 -0.83 -9.15
C GLU A 37 -2.63 -1.93 -8.84
N LYS A 38 -2.20 -3.19 -8.76
CA LYS A 38 -3.06 -4.31 -8.38
C LYS A 38 -3.66 -4.11 -6.99
N ILE A 39 -2.82 -3.74 -6.02
CA ILE A 39 -3.26 -3.47 -4.64
C ILE A 39 -4.27 -2.34 -4.61
N LEU A 40 -4.00 -1.22 -5.32
CA LEU A 40 -4.91 -0.08 -5.38
C LEU A 40 -6.25 -0.41 -6.07
N ARG A 41 -6.26 -1.28 -7.08
CA ARG A 41 -7.49 -1.72 -7.77
C ARG A 41 -8.37 -2.61 -6.89
N GLU A 42 -7.76 -3.43 -6.05
CA GLU A 42 -8.43 -4.36 -5.14
C GLU A 42 -8.60 -3.78 -3.71
N PHE A 43 -8.14 -2.55 -3.48
CA PHE A 43 -8.30 -1.84 -2.22
C PHE A 43 -9.77 -1.60 -1.92
N GLY A 44 -10.19 -1.93 -0.70
CA GLY A 44 -11.60 -1.93 -0.28
C GLY A 44 -12.38 -3.21 -0.59
N LYS A 45 -11.76 -4.17 -1.30
CA LYS A 45 -12.33 -5.52 -1.53
C LYS A 45 -11.48 -6.59 -0.85
N THR A 46 -10.27 -6.80 -1.36
CA THR A 46 -9.32 -7.81 -0.87
C THR A 46 -8.33 -7.19 0.11
N TYR A 47 -7.93 -5.93 -0.12
CA TYR A 47 -7.05 -5.19 0.78
C TYR A 47 -7.87 -4.20 1.60
N VAL A 48 -8.11 -4.53 2.86
CA VAL A 48 -8.91 -3.72 3.80
C VAL A 48 -8.04 -3.35 4.99
N ILE A 49 -8.03 -2.06 5.34
CA ILE A 49 -7.36 -1.57 6.56
C ILE A 49 -8.43 -1.54 7.65
N ASN A 50 -8.31 -2.42 8.63
CA ASN A 50 -9.16 -2.39 9.82
C ASN A 50 -8.54 -1.45 10.84
N PHE A 51 -9.14 -0.27 11.00
CA PHE A 51 -8.84 0.67 12.06
C PHE A 51 -9.65 0.25 13.29
N VAL A 52 -9.15 -0.74 14.04
CA VAL A 52 -9.73 -1.13 15.34
C VAL A 52 -9.38 -0.08 16.39
#